data_AF-A0A433F054-F1
#
_entry.id   AF-A0A433F054-F1
#
_cell.length_a   1.000
_cell.length_b   1.000
_cell.length_c   1.000
_cell.angle_alpha   90.00
_cell.angle_beta   90.00
_cell.angle_gamma   90.00
#
_symmetry.space_group_name_H-M   'P 1'
#
loop_
_entity.id
_entity.type
_entity.pdbx_description
1 polymer ?
#
loop_
_entity_poly.entity_id
_entity_poly.type
_entity_poly.pdbx_seq_one_letter_code
_entity_poly.pdbx_strand_id
1 'polypeptide(L)'
;MPKRYEELKSQLPVSRLSIDVLLALRVLYDKPENDVELCQQIAELSREPGKLELGYRSEWEAYVLRELVLDLKQHTQRSPASFIDSVLSRMENLKDTNPDYIAYKQQVSEAMSTDDSIAPLFPTPWRQQLMMLLLPVTTVKPLKPAE
;
A
#
# COMPACT_ATOMS: atom_id res chain seq x y z
N MET A 1 -22.53 11.08 -3.05
CA MET A 1 -21.06 10.96 -3.02
C MET A 1 -20.50 9.66 -2.40
N PRO A 2 -21.15 8.96 -1.43
CA PRO A 2 -20.55 7.75 -0.81
C PRO A 2 -20.35 6.56 -1.77
N LYS A 3 -21.36 6.26 -2.61
CA LYS A 3 -21.39 5.04 -3.45
C LYS A 3 -20.17 4.88 -4.37
N ARG A 4 -19.69 5.97 -4.97
CA ARG A 4 -18.57 5.93 -5.92
C ARG A 4 -17.26 5.48 -5.28
N TYR A 5 -16.98 5.95 -4.06
CA TYR A 5 -15.73 5.59 -3.38
C TYR A 5 -15.78 4.18 -2.81
N GLU A 6 -16.97 3.69 -2.44
CA GLU A 6 -17.18 2.27 -2.10
C GLU A 6 -17.01 1.36 -3.32
N GLU A 7 -17.55 1.77 -4.48
CA GLU A 7 -17.34 1.08 -5.76
C GLU A 7 -15.85 1.06 -6.13
N LEU A 8 -15.15 2.20 -6.02
CA LEU A 8 -13.71 2.26 -6.26
C LEU A 8 -12.95 1.32 -5.31
N LYS A 9 -13.30 1.31 -4.03
CA LYS A 9 -12.68 0.44 -3.02
C LYS A 9 -12.73 -1.03 -3.45
N SER A 10 -13.84 -1.48 -4.04
CA SER A 10 -13.99 -2.85 -4.54
C SER A 10 -13.18 -3.16 -5.82
N GLN A 11 -12.73 -2.13 -6.54
CA GLN A 11 -12.02 -2.26 -7.81
C GLN A 11 -10.49 -2.20 -7.66
N LEU A 12 -9.98 -1.70 -6.54
CA LEU A 12 -8.54 -1.58 -6.28
C LEU A 12 -7.94 -2.96 -5.99
N PRO A 13 -7.04 -3.50 -6.85
CA PRO A 13 -6.52 -4.85 -6.73
C PRO A 13 -5.37 -4.96 -5.72
N VAL A 14 -5.58 -4.53 -4.46
CA VAL A 14 -4.53 -4.48 -3.42
C VAL A 14 -3.95 -5.88 -3.13
N SER A 15 -4.75 -6.93 -3.23
CA SER A 15 -4.30 -8.31 -3.05
C SER A 15 -3.32 -8.83 -4.11
N ARG A 16 -3.16 -8.11 -5.24
CA ARG A 16 -2.18 -8.44 -6.28
C ARG A 16 -0.81 -7.83 -6.03
N LEU A 17 -0.67 -7.00 -5.01
CA LEU A 17 0.61 -6.41 -4.66
C LEU A 17 1.53 -7.46 -4.05
N SER A 18 2.81 -7.38 -4.39
CA SER A 18 3.83 -8.07 -3.60
C SER A 18 3.87 -7.46 -2.21
N ILE A 19 4.21 -8.26 -1.21
CA ILE A 19 4.31 -7.83 0.18
C ILE A 19 5.23 -6.62 0.37
N ASP A 20 6.33 -6.53 -0.37
CA ASP A 20 7.23 -5.37 -0.42
C ASP A 20 6.50 -4.05 -0.75
N VAL A 21 5.65 -4.07 -1.77
CA VAL A 21 4.90 -2.88 -2.23
C VAL A 21 3.76 -2.59 -1.25
N LEU A 22 3.12 -3.64 -0.72
CA LEU A 22 2.08 -3.51 0.29
C LEU A 22 2.63 -2.89 1.58
N LEU A 23 3.78 -3.35 2.06
CA LEU A 23 4.48 -2.81 3.24
C LEU A 23 4.84 -1.34 3.02
N ALA A 24 5.39 -1.00 1.85
CA ALA A 24 5.74 0.39 1.54
C ALA A 24 4.50 1.31 1.54
N LEU A 25 3.37 0.85 0.99
CA LEU A 25 2.11 1.59 1.09
C LEU A 25 1.59 1.66 2.53
N ARG A 26 1.75 0.59 3.32
CA ARG A 26 1.36 0.55 4.73
C ARG A 26 2.13 1.57 5.55
N VAL A 27 3.45 1.70 5.31
CA VAL A 27 4.32 2.74 5.91
C VAL A 27 3.97 4.13 5.39
N LEU A 28 3.74 4.28 4.07
CA LEU A 28 3.40 5.59 3.48
C LEU A 28 2.15 6.22 4.10
N TYR A 29 1.15 5.39 4.36
CA TYR A 29 -0.12 5.79 4.96
C TYR A 29 -0.17 5.58 6.47
N ASP A 30 0.94 5.16 7.10
CA ASP A 30 0.93 4.99 8.52
C ASP A 30 0.82 6.35 9.20
N LYS A 31 -0.01 6.38 10.24
CA LYS A 31 -0.21 7.60 11.02
C LYS A 31 0.60 7.48 12.30
N PRO A 32 1.07 8.59 12.87
CA PRO A 32 1.81 8.57 14.13
C PRO A 32 1.07 7.82 15.26
N GLU A 33 -0.27 7.82 15.23
CA GLU A 33 -1.09 7.11 16.22
C GLU A 33 -1.09 5.58 16.05
N ASN A 34 -0.74 5.08 14.86
CA ASN A 34 -0.74 3.65 14.49
C ASN A 34 0.67 3.07 14.33
N ASP A 35 1.71 3.88 14.45
CA ASP A 35 3.13 3.49 14.27
C ASP A 35 3.52 2.33 15.22
N VAL A 36 2.96 2.32 16.43
CA VAL A 36 3.15 1.25 17.42
C VAL A 36 2.62 -0.09 16.92
N GLU A 37 1.50 -0.10 16.18
CA GLU A 37 0.86 -1.32 15.71
C GLU A 37 1.71 -2.00 14.63
N LEU A 38 2.13 -1.25 13.60
CA LEU A 38 2.94 -1.82 12.52
C LEU A 38 4.30 -2.29 13.07
N CYS A 39 4.96 -1.48 13.89
CA CYS A 39 6.23 -1.85 14.51
C CYS A 39 6.12 -3.16 15.31
N GLN A 40 5.05 -3.32 16.10
CA GLN A 40 4.80 -4.55 16.84
C GLN A 40 4.57 -5.74 15.91
N GLN A 41 3.74 -5.60 14.88
CA GLN A 41 3.49 -6.66 13.90
C GLN A 41 4.79 -7.12 13.22
N ILE A 42 5.65 -6.17 12.82
CA ILE A 42 6.95 -6.47 12.22
C ILE A 42 7.87 -7.22 13.20
N ALA A 43 7.93 -6.77 14.46
CA ALA A 43 8.73 -7.45 15.49
C ALA A 43 8.23 -8.87 15.79
N GLU A 44 6.91 -9.11 15.71
CA GLU A 44 6.31 -10.43 15.89
C GLU A 44 6.63 -11.38 14.74
N LEU A 45 6.78 -10.88 13.50
CA LEU A 45 7.14 -11.71 12.33
C LEU A 45 8.49 -12.42 12.49
N SER A 46 9.44 -11.83 13.22
CA SER A 46 10.72 -12.48 13.54
C SER A 46 10.58 -13.70 14.45
N ARG A 47 9.47 -13.82 15.18
CA ARG A 47 9.18 -14.95 16.10
C ARG A 47 8.18 -15.92 15.48
N GLU A 48 7.21 -15.41 14.75
CA GLU A 48 6.12 -16.17 14.15
C GLU A 48 5.88 -15.74 12.68
N PRO A 49 6.77 -16.14 11.75
CA PRO A 49 6.67 -15.73 10.33
C PRO A 49 5.32 -16.06 9.68
N GLY A 50 4.69 -17.17 10.10
CA GLY A 50 3.39 -17.60 9.59
C GLY A 50 2.25 -16.59 9.80
N LYS A 51 2.38 -15.65 10.76
CA LYS A 51 1.39 -14.58 10.96
C LYS A 51 1.21 -13.68 9.75
N LEU A 52 2.24 -13.58 8.89
CA LEU A 52 2.17 -12.79 7.66
C LEU A 52 1.02 -13.26 6.76
N GLU A 53 0.98 -14.55 6.45
CA GLU A 53 -0.04 -15.17 5.60
C GLU A 53 -1.33 -15.48 6.36
N LEU A 54 -1.25 -15.75 7.68
CA LEU A 54 -2.42 -16.07 8.50
C LEU A 54 -3.30 -14.85 8.83
N GLY A 55 -2.78 -13.62 8.77
CA GLY A 55 -3.57 -12.44 9.13
C GLY A 55 -3.00 -11.10 8.69
N TYR A 56 -1.71 -10.82 8.95
CA TYR A 56 -1.17 -9.45 8.79
C TYR A 56 -1.25 -8.93 7.37
N ARG A 57 -1.04 -9.77 6.36
CA ARG A 57 -1.23 -9.35 4.98
C ARG A 57 -2.63 -8.80 4.74
N SER A 58 -3.67 -9.50 5.18
CA SER A 58 -5.07 -9.07 5.00
C SER A 58 -5.36 -7.77 5.77
N GLU A 59 -4.78 -7.62 6.95
CA GLU A 59 -4.90 -6.38 7.75
C GLU A 59 -4.24 -5.20 7.04
N TRP A 60 -3.03 -5.39 6.49
CA TRP A 60 -2.31 -4.36 5.74
C TRP A 60 -3.06 -3.98 4.47
N GLU A 61 -3.60 -4.96 3.73
CA GLU A 61 -4.42 -4.71 2.54
C GLU A 61 -5.66 -3.86 2.89
N ALA A 62 -6.37 -4.21 3.97
CA ALA A 62 -7.55 -3.47 4.41
C ALA A 62 -7.22 -2.05 4.87
N TYR A 63 -6.08 -1.86 5.55
CA TYR A 63 -5.59 -0.55 5.98
C TYR A 63 -5.24 0.33 4.78
N VAL A 64 -4.36 -0.17 3.90
CA VAL A 64 -3.89 0.55 2.70
C VAL A 64 -5.07 0.95 1.83
N LEU A 65 -6.02 0.03 1.62
CA LEU A 65 -7.21 0.28 0.83
C LEU A 65 -8.06 1.42 1.41
N ARG A 66 -8.24 1.45 2.73
CA ARG A 66 -8.98 2.50 3.43
C ARG A 66 -8.30 3.85 3.28
N GLU A 67 -7.01 3.92 3.59
CA GLU A 67 -6.26 5.18 3.59
C GLU A 67 -6.05 5.73 2.18
N LEU A 68 -5.81 4.88 1.18
CA LEU A 68 -5.72 5.32 -0.22
C LEU A 68 -7.03 5.98 -0.70
N VAL A 69 -8.19 5.44 -0.31
CA VAL A 69 -9.49 6.03 -0.64
C VAL A 69 -9.70 7.35 0.13
N LEU A 70 -9.25 7.44 1.37
CA LEU A 70 -9.30 8.70 2.14
C LEU A 70 -8.41 9.78 1.53
N ASP A 71 -7.20 9.42 1.12
CA ASP A 71 -6.28 10.34 0.44
C ASP A 71 -6.88 10.87 -0.86
N LEU A 72 -7.49 10.00 -1.67
CA LEU A 72 -8.21 10.42 -2.87
C LEU A 72 -9.38 11.37 -2.56
N LYS A 73 -10.14 11.11 -1.48
CA LYS A 73 -11.25 11.98 -1.05
C LYS A 73 -10.74 13.37 -0.63
N GLN A 74 -9.59 13.45 0.02
CA GLN A 74 -8.97 14.73 0.39
C GLN A 74 -8.45 15.50 -0.81
N HIS A 75 -8.13 14.79 -1.91
CA HIS A 75 -7.59 15.36 -3.14
C HIS A 75 -8.58 15.38 -4.32
N THR A 76 -9.89 15.46 -4.06
CA THR A 76 -10.97 15.45 -5.06
C THR A 76 -10.88 16.50 -6.18
N GLN A 77 -10.12 17.58 -5.94
CA GLN A 77 -9.90 18.66 -6.91
C GLN A 77 -8.76 18.38 -7.90
N ARG A 78 -7.91 17.39 -7.61
CA ARG A 78 -6.83 16.99 -8.52
C ARG A 78 -7.37 16.10 -9.63
N SER A 79 -6.74 16.16 -10.79
CA SER A 79 -6.98 15.15 -11.82
C SER A 79 -6.54 13.77 -11.33
N PRO A 80 -7.17 12.67 -11.78
CA PRO A 80 -6.71 11.31 -11.44
C PRO A 80 -5.24 11.08 -11.80
N ALA A 81 -4.77 11.61 -12.93
CA ALA A 81 -3.36 11.51 -13.34
C ALA A 81 -2.43 12.19 -12.32
N SER A 82 -2.76 13.41 -11.90
CA SER A 82 -1.96 14.13 -10.89
C SER A 82 -1.96 13.44 -9.52
N PHE A 83 -3.07 12.80 -9.14
CA PHE A 83 -3.12 11.98 -7.93
C PHE A 83 -2.22 10.75 -8.05
N ILE A 84 -2.31 10.04 -9.17
CA ILE A 84 -1.49 8.87 -9.47
C ILE A 84 0.00 9.21 -9.43
N ASP A 85 0.42 10.28 -10.11
CA ASP A 85 1.81 10.73 -10.11
C ASP A 85 2.29 11.11 -8.70
N SER A 86 1.42 11.73 -7.90
CA SER A 86 1.72 12.07 -6.50
C SER A 86 1.92 10.84 -5.61
N VAL A 87 1.11 9.78 -5.78
CA VAL A 87 1.31 8.52 -5.05
C VAL A 87 2.61 7.85 -5.50
N LEU A 88 2.86 7.78 -6.81
CA LEU A 88 4.10 7.21 -7.35
C LEU A 88 5.35 7.92 -6.81
N SER A 89 5.37 9.25 -6.86
CA SER A 89 6.50 10.04 -6.40
C SER A 89 6.76 9.87 -4.89
N ARG A 90 5.70 9.81 -4.08
CA ARG A 90 5.84 9.53 -2.64
C ARG A 90 6.39 8.13 -2.36
N MET A 91 5.94 7.13 -3.12
CA MET A 91 6.46 5.76 -3.02
C MET A 91 7.93 5.65 -3.42
N GLU A 92 8.33 6.33 -4.50
CA GLU A 92 9.73 6.37 -4.95
C GLU A 92 10.62 7.04 -3.88
N ASN A 93 10.17 8.17 -3.31
CA ASN A 93 10.91 8.84 -2.24
C ASN A 93 11.02 7.98 -0.97
N LEU A 94 9.92 7.35 -0.54
CA LEU A 94 9.87 6.52 0.66
C LEU A 94 10.88 5.37 0.60
N LYS A 95 11.00 4.73 -0.57
CA LYS A 95 11.90 3.58 -0.76
C LYS A 95 13.36 3.92 -0.41
N ASP A 96 13.79 5.14 -0.72
CA ASP A 96 15.20 5.53 -0.61
C ASP A 96 15.47 6.39 0.64
N THR A 97 14.45 6.94 1.29
CA THR A 97 14.62 7.93 2.38
C THR A 97 13.99 7.56 3.71
N ASN A 98 13.03 6.63 3.76
CA ASN A 98 12.34 6.30 4.99
C ASN A 98 13.07 5.17 5.75
N PRO A 99 13.63 5.44 6.95
CA PRO A 99 14.41 4.46 7.70
C PRO A 99 13.56 3.30 8.20
N ASP A 100 12.31 3.55 8.58
CA ASP A 100 11.41 2.53 9.11
C ASP A 100 11.06 1.51 8.02
N TYR A 101 10.73 1.97 6.82
CA TYR A 101 10.51 1.09 5.67
C TYR A 101 11.75 0.25 5.36
N ILE A 102 12.94 0.84 5.36
CA ILE A 102 14.19 0.10 5.10
C ILE A 102 14.39 -1.00 6.15
N ALA A 103 14.18 -0.69 7.43
CA ALA A 103 14.31 -1.64 8.53
C ALA A 103 13.24 -2.73 8.51
N TYR A 104 11.98 -2.37 8.26
CA TYR A 104 10.86 -3.30 8.20
C TYR A 104 10.97 -4.23 7.01
N LYS A 105 11.39 -3.72 5.84
CA LYS A 105 11.61 -4.54 4.65
C LYS A 105 12.59 -5.68 4.91
N GLN A 106 13.69 -5.38 5.61
CA GLN A 106 14.68 -6.40 5.96
C GLN A 106 14.05 -7.50 6.83
N GLN A 107 13.36 -7.13 7.91
CA GLN A 107 12.73 -8.09 8.83
C GLN A 107 11.65 -8.94 8.14
N VAL A 108 10.82 -8.35 7.28
CA VAL A 108 9.81 -9.08 6.51
C VAL A 108 10.47 -10.04 5.52
N SER A 109 11.54 -9.62 4.85
CA SER A 109 12.28 -10.48 3.93
C SER A 109 12.90 -11.68 4.63
N GLU A 110 13.44 -11.49 5.84
CA GLU A 110 13.99 -12.56 6.67
C GLU A 110 12.89 -13.55 7.11
N ALA A 111 11.74 -13.03 7.56
CA ALA A 111 10.59 -13.86 7.91
C ALA A 111 10.10 -14.71 6.73
N MET A 112 10.06 -14.15 5.52
CA MET A 112 9.63 -14.85 4.30
C MET A 112 10.67 -15.85 3.76
N SER A 113 11.97 -15.58 3.94
CA SER A 113 13.04 -16.46 3.44
C SER A 113 13.11 -17.80 4.19
N THR A 114 12.38 -17.93 5.30
CA THR A 114 12.20 -19.20 6.01
C THR A 114 11.29 -20.17 5.23
N ASP A 115 10.59 -19.68 4.19
CA ASP A 115 9.73 -20.45 3.30
C ASP A 115 10.30 -20.44 1.86
N ASP A 116 11.16 -21.42 1.55
CA ASP A 116 11.94 -21.56 0.30
C ASP A 116 11.10 -21.64 -1.00
N SER A 117 9.76 -21.58 -0.92
CA SER A 117 8.85 -21.88 -2.03
C SER A 117 8.31 -20.66 -2.80
N ILE A 118 8.61 -19.42 -2.38
CA ILE A 118 7.76 -18.25 -2.74
C ILE A 118 8.51 -17.15 -3.54
N ALA A 119 9.79 -17.29 -3.87
CA ALA A 119 10.47 -16.26 -4.66
C ALA A 119 10.04 -16.29 -6.15
N PRO A 120 9.36 -15.26 -6.69
CA PRO A 120 9.00 -15.23 -8.10
C PRO A 120 10.26 -15.10 -8.97
N LEU A 121 10.39 -15.98 -9.97
CA LEU A 121 11.49 -15.99 -10.94
C LEU A 121 11.68 -14.64 -11.67
N PHE A 122 10.62 -13.84 -11.77
CA PHE A 122 10.65 -12.47 -12.31
C PHE A 122 9.70 -11.57 -11.50
N PRO A 123 10.19 -10.83 -10.49
CA PRO A 123 9.34 -9.95 -9.72
C PRO A 123 8.82 -8.81 -10.60
N THR A 124 7.51 -8.54 -10.54
CA THR A 124 6.91 -7.39 -11.24
C THR A 124 7.48 -6.09 -10.66
N PRO A 125 8.03 -5.19 -11.50
CA PRO A 125 8.52 -3.89 -11.05
C PRO A 125 7.48 -3.12 -10.23
N TRP A 126 7.93 -2.50 -9.13
CA TRP A 126 7.09 -1.72 -8.21
C TRP A 126 6.18 -0.72 -8.92
N ARG A 127 6.73 0.05 -9.86
CA ARG A 127 5.98 1.06 -10.61
C ARG A 127 4.83 0.44 -11.40
N GLN A 128 5.02 -0.75 -11.96
CA GLN A 128 3.95 -1.46 -12.67
C GLN A 128 2.86 -1.94 -11.72
N GLN A 129 3.22 -2.47 -10.54
CA GLN A 129 2.25 -2.86 -9.52
C GLN A 129 1.41 -1.66 -9.04
N LEU A 130 2.06 -0.52 -8.79
CA LEU A 130 1.38 0.72 -8.39
C LEU A 130 0.47 1.26 -9.50
N MET A 131 0.89 1.20 -10.77
CA MET A 131 0.03 1.57 -11.89
C MET A 131 -1.20 0.68 -12.00
N MET A 132 -1.03 -0.64 -11.88
CA MET A 132 -2.16 -1.57 -11.90
C MET A 132 -3.12 -1.34 -10.72
N LEU A 133 -2.58 -1.05 -9.55
CA LEU A 133 -3.37 -0.70 -8.37
C LEU A 133 -4.20 0.56 -8.59
N LEU A 134 -3.60 1.61 -9.15
CA LEU A 134 -4.20 2.94 -9.21
C LEU A 134 -5.01 3.20 -10.49
N LEU A 135 -4.92 2.34 -11.51
CA LEU A 135 -5.68 2.49 -12.75
C LEU A 135 -7.19 2.73 -12.54
N PRO A 136 -7.88 2.03 -11.60
CA PRO A 136 -9.29 2.28 -11.31
C PRO A 136 -9.60 3.72 -10.86
N VAL A 137 -8.63 4.44 -10.29
CA VAL A 137 -8.79 5.85 -9.87
C VAL A 137 -9.13 6.75 -11.06
N THR A 138 -8.68 6.41 -12.28
CA THR A 138 -9.00 7.17 -13.50
C THR A 138 -10.50 7.20 -13.83
N THR A 139 -11.28 6.25 -13.31
CA THR A 139 -12.74 6.23 -13.45
C THR A 139 -13.43 7.27 -12.54
N VAL A 140 -12.68 7.88 -11.61
CA VAL A 140 -13.15 8.92 -10.69
C VAL A 140 -12.98 10.32 -11.30
N LYS A 141 -14.00 10.78 -12.04
CA LYS A 141 -14.22 12.18 -12.43
C LYS A 141 -14.00 13.13 -11.24
N PRO A 142 -13.15 14.17 -11.38
CA PRO A 142 -13.00 15.24 -10.41
C PRO A 142 -14.34 15.92 -10.11
N LEU A 143 -14.47 16.47 -8.90
CA LEU A 143 -15.58 17.39 -8.62
C LEU A 143 -15.35 18.66 -9.44
N LYS A 144 -16.37 19.15 -10.15
CA LYS A 144 -16.29 20.48 -10.76
C LYS A 144 -16.01 21.49 -9.64
N PRO A 145 -15.11 22.47 -9.83
CA PRO A 145 -15.02 23.61 -8.93
C PRO A 145 -16.40 24.27 -8.89
N ALA A 146 -16.86 24.65 -7.70
CA ALA A 146 -18.06 25.47 -7.56
C ALA A 146 -17.76 26.82 -8.23
N GLU A 147 -18.57 27.17 -9.24
CA GLU A 147 -18.59 28.51 -9.85
C GLU A 147 -19.07 29.57 -8.87
#